data_AF-A0A5C8UE11-F1
#
_entry.id   AF-A0A5C8UE11-F1
#
_cell.length_a   1.000
_cell.length_b   1.000
_cell.length_c   1.000
_cell.angle_alpha   90.00
_cell.angle_beta   90.00
_cell.angle_gamma   90.00
#
_symmetry.space_group_name_H-M   'P 1'
#
loop_
_entity.id
_entity.type
_entity.pdbx_description
1 polymer ?
#
loop_
_entity_poly.entity_id
_entity_poly.type
_entity_poly.pdbx_seq_one_letter_code
_entity_poly.pdbx_strand_id
1 'polypeptide(L)'
;AGWRGLRRIALRQKAVSRKIRAGHNRGQSKYRTRPPVRELTFKAVGLIGFGPIGWRLREFLAPFECPFIAYDPYAPRELADAQRVDFASLATVLGRDVVV
;
A
#
# COMPACT_ATOMS: atom_id res chain seq x y z
N ALA A 1 -10.20 13.79 -14.57
CA ALA A 1 -9.36 14.48 -13.55
C ALA A 1 -8.29 13.55 -12.95
N GLY A 2 -7.57 12.81 -13.82
CA GLY A 2 -6.82 11.61 -13.45
C GLY A 2 -5.33 11.82 -13.20
N TRP A 3 -4.75 10.91 -12.43
CA TRP A 3 -3.32 10.57 -12.28
C TRP A 3 -2.36 11.66 -11.74
N ARG A 4 -2.55 12.95 -12.06
CA ARG A 4 -1.68 14.05 -11.60
C ARG A 4 -1.80 14.30 -10.09
N GLY A 5 -2.99 14.12 -9.51
CA GLY A 5 -3.26 14.32 -8.09
C GLY A 5 -2.55 13.30 -7.19
N LEU A 6 -2.67 12.01 -7.53
CA LEU A 6 -2.11 10.91 -6.74
C LEU A 6 -0.57 10.90 -6.74
N ARG A 7 0.06 11.25 -7.88
CA ARG A 7 1.52 11.43 -7.97
C ARG A 7 2.06 12.48 -6.98
N ARG A 8 1.32 13.57 -6.75
CA ARG A 8 1.74 14.61 -5.77
C ARG A 8 1.69 14.10 -4.34
N ILE A 9 0.75 13.21 -4.01
CA ILE A 9 0.64 12.63 -2.66
C ILE A 9 1.86 11.73 -2.38
N ALA A 10 2.23 10.88 -3.34
CA ALA A 10 3.42 10.03 -3.24
C ALA A 10 4.72 10.86 -3.08
N LEU A 11 4.90 11.89 -3.92
CA LEU A 11 6.07 12.80 -3.82
C LEU A 11 6.14 13.53 -2.48
N ARG A 12 4.99 13.94 -1.93
CA ARG A 12 4.92 14.60 -0.62
C ARG A 12 5.30 13.67 0.52
N GLN A 13 4.88 12.41 0.49
CA GLN A 13 5.34 11.41 1.49
C GLN A 13 6.85 11.20 1.44
N LYS A 14 7.42 11.04 0.23
CA LYS A 14 8.87 10.84 0.03
C LYS A 14 9.70 11.98 0.64
N ALA A 15 9.22 13.22 0.55
CA ALA A 15 9.87 14.38 1.16
C ALA A 15 9.78 14.40 2.71
N VAL A 16 8.66 13.95 3.28
CA VAL A 16 8.46 13.88 4.75
C VAL A 16 9.32 12.77 5.35
N SER A 17 9.38 11.59 4.71
CA SER A 17 10.20 10.46 5.17
C SER A 17 11.68 10.76 5.26
N ARG A 18 12.23 11.54 4.31
CA ARG A 18 13.63 11.99 4.36
C ARG A 18 13.95 12.76 5.63
N LYS A 19 13.04 13.63 6.10
CA LYS A 19 13.22 14.41 7.32
C LYS A 19 13.22 13.53 8.59
N ILE A 20 12.48 12.43 8.58
CA ILE A 20 12.41 11.48 9.71
C ILE A 20 13.63 10.57 9.74
N ARG A 21 14.06 10.03 8.59
CA ARG A 21 15.32 9.27 8.46
C ARG A 21 16.55 10.11 8.86
N ALA A 22 16.51 11.43 8.66
CA ALA A 22 17.55 12.37 9.09
C ALA A 22 17.60 12.63 10.62
N GLY A 23 17.03 11.74 11.44
CA GLY A 23 17.22 11.76 12.90
C GLY A 23 16.41 12.81 13.66
N HIS A 24 15.40 13.44 13.04
CA HIS A 24 14.47 14.30 13.78
C HIS A 24 13.56 13.44 14.67
N ASN A 25 14.01 13.23 15.90
CA ASN A 25 13.38 12.39 16.90
C ASN A 25 11.98 12.92 17.23
N ARG A 26 10.93 12.12 16.98
CA ARG A 26 9.58 12.41 17.47
C ARG A 26 9.25 11.33 18.50
N GLY A 27 9.20 11.75 19.76
CA GLY A 27 8.95 10.87 20.90
C GLY A 27 7.74 9.95 20.70
N GLN A 28 7.88 8.70 21.13
CA GLN A 28 6.98 7.58 20.83
C GLN A 28 5.56 7.68 21.43
N SER A 29 5.26 8.71 22.23
CA SER A 29 4.07 8.75 23.11
C SER A 29 2.79 9.36 22.50
N LYS A 30 2.67 9.55 21.18
CA LYS A 30 1.58 10.37 20.60
C LYS A 30 0.81 9.76 19.43
N TYR A 31 0.55 8.44 19.39
CA TYR A 31 -0.21 7.81 18.31
C TYR A 31 -1.53 8.50 17.92
N ARG A 32 -2.31 8.98 18.91
CA ARG A 32 -3.61 9.66 18.68
C ARG A 32 -3.49 11.11 18.19
N THR A 33 -2.42 11.81 18.53
CA THR A 33 -2.26 13.25 18.23
C THR A 33 -1.24 13.51 17.14
N ARG A 34 -0.28 12.59 16.94
CA ARG A 34 0.80 12.61 15.95
C ARG A 34 1.19 11.17 15.62
N PRO A 35 0.39 10.43 14.83
CA PRO A 35 0.75 9.09 14.41
C PRO A 35 2.15 9.10 13.77
N PRO A 36 2.99 8.07 14.04
CA PRO A 36 4.29 7.98 13.39
C PRO A 36 4.07 7.97 11.88
N VAL A 37 4.77 8.86 11.17
CA VAL A 37 4.63 8.92 9.72
C VAL A 37 5.26 7.66 9.16
N ARG A 38 4.41 6.72 8.72
CA ARG A 38 4.82 5.57 7.93
C ARG A 38 4.69 5.93 6.45
N GLU A 39 5.77 5.71 5.71
CA GLU A 39 5.76 5.85 4.25
C GLU A 39 5.07 4.64 3.64
N LEU A 40 4.16 4.86 2.71
CA LEU A 40 3.51 3.78 1.97
C LEU A 40 4.29 3.44 0.70
N THR A 41 5.04 4.40 0.15
CA THR A 41 5.81 4.22 -1.08
C THR A 41 6.77 3.04 -0.96
N PHE A 42 6.74 2.14 -1.95
CA PHE A 42 7.50 0.89 -2.01
C PHE A 42 7.20 -0.16 -0.93
N LYS A 43 6.22 0.07 -0.05
CA LYS A 43 5.83 -0.95 0.93
C LYS A 43 5.08 -2.09 0.27
N ALA A 44 5.39 -3.32 0.67
CA ALA A 44 4.68 -4.48 0.18
C ALA A 44 3.29 -4.54 0.83
N VAL A 45 2.25 -4.60 0.00
CA VAL A 45 0.85 -4.60 0.42
C VAL A 45 0.25 -5.98 0.15
N GLY A 46 -0.40 -6.54 1.17
CA GLY A 46 -1.21 -7.74 1.07
C GLY A 46 -2.69 -7.39 1.22
N LEU A 47 -3.55 -7.94 0.36
CA LEU A 47 -5.00 -7.76 0.44
C LEU A 47 -5.71 -9.11 0.66
N ILE A 48 -6.64 -9.14 1.61
CA ILE A 48 -7.54 -10.29 1.82
C ILE A 48 -8.89 -10.00 1.12
N GLY A 49 -9.20 -10.77 0.08
CA GLY A 49 -10.36 -10.59 -0.80
C GLY A 49 -10.07 -9.62 -1.95
N PHE A 50 -10.31 -10.05 -3.20
CA PHE A 50 -9.99 -9.29 -4.42
C PHE A 50 -11.22 -9.04 -5.30
N GLY A 51 -12.27 -8.51 -4.68
CA GLY A 51 -13.46 -8.01 -5.37
C GLY A 51 -13.30 -6.58 -5.93
N PRO A 52 -14.40 -5.93 -6.35
CA PRO A 52 -14.38 -4.59 -6.95
C PRO A 52 -13.69 -3.51 -6.09
N ILE A 53 -13.80 -3.62 -4.76
CA ILE A 53 -13.10 -2.73 -3.82
C ILE A 53 -11.59 -2.92 -3.93
N GLY A 54 -11.12 -4.18 -3.99
CA GLY A 54 -9.71 -4.51 -4.14
C GLY A 54 -9.12 -3.97 -5.45
N TRP A 55 -9.88 -4.00 -6.54
CA TRP A 55 -9.47 -3.43 -7.82
C TRP A 55 -9.26 -1.92 -7.71
N ARG A 56 -10.21 -1.23 -7.07
CA ARG A 56 -10.09 0.22 -6.87
C ARG A 56 -8.93 0.58 -5.94
N LEU A 57 -8.71 -0.21 -4.90
CA LEU A 57 -7.58 -0.05 -3.99
C LEU A 57 -6.25 -0.20 -4.75
N ARG A 58 -6.13 -1.22 -5.61
CA ARG A 58 -4.95 -1.43 -6.46
C ARG A 58 -4.64 -0.23 -7.35
N GLU A 59 -5.66 0.43 -7.90
CA GLU A 59 -5.48 1.67 -8.67
C GLU A 59 -4.99 2.84 -7.81
N PHE A 60 -5.51 2.99 -6.58
CA PHE A 60 -5.06 4.03 -5.67
C PHE A 60 -3.63 3.84 -5.16
N LEU A 61 -3.19 2.59 -5.06
CA LEU A 61 -1.82 2.25 -4.64
C LEU A 61 -0.80 2.35 -5.76
N ALA A 62 -1.22 2.33 -7.04
CA ALA A 62 -0.30 2.35 -8.18
C ALA A 62 0.72 3.52 -8.14
N PRO A 63 0.35 4.76 -7.77
CA PRO A 63 1.28 5.89 -7.71
C PRO A 63 2.30 5.82 -6.57
N PHE A 64 2.11 4.91 -5.61
CA PHE A 64 3.04 4.66 -4.52
C PHE A 64 4.04 3.54 -4.85
N GLU A 65 3.92 2.91 -6.02
CA GLU A 65 4.83 1.84 -6.46
C GLU A 65 4.93 0.70 -5.42
N CYS A 66 3.82 0.40 -4.75
CA CYS A 66 3.71 -0.69 -3.79
C CYS A 66 3.70 -2.04 -4.52
N PRO A 67 4.62 -2.99 -4.19
CA PRO A 67 4.42 -4.39 -4.53
C PRO A 67 3.11 -4.88 -3.93
N PHE A 68 2.23 -5.48 -4.73
CA PHE A 68 0.85 -5.78 -4.32
C PHE A 68 0.50 -7.24 -4.60
N ILE A 69 0.07 -7.96 -3.57
CA ILE A 69 -0.41 -9.34 -3.69
C ILE A 69 -1.78 -9.47 -3.01
N ALA A 70 -2.58 -10.43 -3.46
CA ALA A 70 -3.90 -10.68 -2.88
C ALA A 70 -4.12 -12.16 -2.56
N TYR A 71 -4.91 -12.44 -1.53
CA TYR A 71 -5.46 -13.75 -1.26
C TYR A 71 -6.97 -13.67 -1.45
N ASP A 72 -7.48 -14.41 -2.42
CA ASP A 72 -8.92 -14.60 -2.61
C ASP A 72 -9.15 -16.04 -3.11
N PRO A 73 -9.85 -16.89 -2.34
CA PRO A 73 -10.12 -18.26 -2.75
C PRO A 73 -11.23 -18.35 -3.82
N TYR A 74 -12.04 -17.31 -4.00
CA TYR A 74 -13.19 -17.29 -4.90
C TYR A 74 -12.94 -16.49 -6.19
N ALA A 75 -11.90 -15.66 -6.23
CA ALA A 75 -11.54 -14.92 -7.43
C ALA A 75 -11.01 -15.85 -8.54
N PRO A 76 -11.55 -15.76 -9.78
CA PRO A 76 -11.00 -16.42 -10.95
C PRO A 76 -9.54 -16.01 -11.15
N ARG A 77 -8.65 -16.99 -11.43
CA ARG A 77 -7.21 -16.73 -11.56
C ARG A 77 -6.89 -15.98 -12.84
N GLU A 78 -7.75 -16.08 -13.85
CA GLU A 78 -7.68 -15.36 -15.12
C GLU A 78 -7.77 -13.83 -14.92
N LEU A 79 -8.30 -13.35 -13.79
CA LEU A 79 -8.32 -11.94 -13.43
C LEU A 79 -6.94 -11.39 -13.06
N ALA A 80 -5.96 -12.24 -12.73
CA ALA A 80 -4.63 -11.84 -12.29
C ALA A 80 -3.96 -10.92 -13.32
N ASP A 81 -3.95 -11.34 -14.58
CA ASP A 81 -3.32 -10.61 -15.69
C ASP A 81 -4.08 -9.32 -16.00
N ALA A 82 -5.42 -9.40 -16.06
CA ALA A 82 -6.27 -8.27 -16.37
C ALA A 82 -6.17 -7.15 -15.31
N GLN A 83 -6.05 -7.52 -14.04
CA GLN A 83 -6.02 -6.58 -12.91
C GLN A 83 -4.60 -6.31 -12.38
N ARG A 84 -3.57 -6.91 -12.98
CA ARG A 84 -2.16 -6.79 -12.59
C ARG A 84 -1.97 -7.04 -11.08
N VAL A 85 -2.49 -8.18 -10.64
CA VAL A 85 -2.38 -8.68 -9.26
C VAL A 85 -1.78 -10.07 -9.26
N ASP A 86 -0.89 -10.33 -8.31
CA ASP A 86 -0.41 -11.68 -8.04
C ASP A 86 -1.22 -12.28 -6.89
N PHE A 87 -1.87 -13.42 -7.14
CA PHE A 87 -2.53 -14.18 -6.09
C PHE A 87 -1.51 -15.01 -5.30
N ALA A 88 -1.62 -15.00 -3.98
CA ALA A 88 -0.73 -15.73 -3.09
C ALA A 88 -1.50 -16.42 -1.96
N SER A 89 -0.84 -17.30 -1.22
CA SER A 89 -1.44 -17.92 -0.04
C SER A 89 -1.76 -16.88 1.05
N LEU A 90 -2.74 -17.17 1.90
CA LEU A 90 -3.09 -16.30 3.02
C LEU A 90 -1.87 -16.02 3.92
N ALA A 91 -1.04 -17.03 4.20
CA ALA A 91 0.18 -16.87 4.98
C ALA A 91 1.18 -15.89 4.33
N THR A 92 1.33 -15.95 3.00
CA THR A 92 2.19 -15.03 2.24
C THR A 92 1.67 -13.59 2.32
N VAL A 93 0.36 -13.40 2.22
CA VAL A 93 -0.32 -12.09 2.33
C VAL A 93 -0.16 -11.49 3.72
N LEU A 94 -0.35 -12.30 4.77
CA LEU A 94 -0.20 -11.84 6.16
C LEU A 94 1.24 -11.42 6.51
N GLY A 95 2.23 -11.91 5.78
CA GLY A 95 3.63 -11.53 5.95
C GLY A 95 4.04 -10.22 5.26
N ARG A 96 3.11 -9.40 4.77
CA ARG A 96 3.41 -8.12 4.10
C ARG A 96 3.60 -6.97 5.10
N ASP A 97 4.22 -5.87 4.66
CA ASP A 97 4.44 -4.68 5.50
C ASP A 97 3.11 -4.04 5.95
N VAL A 98 2.13 -4.05 5.06
CA VAL A 98 0.78 -3.52 5.26
C VAL A 98 -0.21 -4.57 4.77
N VAL A 99 -1.15 -4.93 5.63
CA VAL A 99 -2.23 -5.88 5.31
C VAL A 99 -3.55 -5.14 5.45
N VAL A 100 -4.42 -5.32 4.46
CA VAL A 100 -5.78 -4.76 4.39
C VAL A 100 -6.79 -5.89 4.29
#